data_AF-A0A1M3NKE1-F1
#
_entry.id   AF-A0A1M3NKE1-F1
#
_cell.length_a   1.000
_cell.length_b   1.000
_cell.length_c   1.000
_cell.angle_alpha   90.00
_cell.angle_beta   90.00
_cell.angle_gamma   90.00
#
_symmetry.space_group_name_H-M   'P 1'
#
loop_
_entity.id
_entity.type
_entity.pdbx_description
1 polymer ?
#
loop_
_entity_poly.entity_id
_entity_poly.type
_entity_poly.pdbx_seq_one_letter_code
_entity_poly.pdbx_strand_id
1 'polypeptide(L)'
;MRISLLLACAGAALLAGCVSNRPVEGVVRATGEKFTGVATGSLDSAGSVEIVSQQTTCRGTFSNPTGAEAMGTFTCKDGRSGPFRFSPRDRSGTARLGAQAFIFTFS
;
A
#
# COMPACT_ATOMS: atom_id res chain seq x y z
N MET A 1 42.45 -41.21 16.53
CA MET A 1 42.11 -41.09 15.10
C MET A 1 40.68 -41.56 14.87
N ARG A 2 39.77 -40.67 14.44
CA ARG A 2 38.90 -40.81 13.26
C ARG A 2 37.82 -39.72 13.28
N ILE A 3 37.99 -38.80 12.34
CA ILE A 3 37.07 -37.77 11.84
C ILE A 3 35.72 -38.39 11.47
N SER A 4 34.61 -37.66 11.69
CA SER A 4 33.60 -37.38 10.63
C SER A 4 32.63 -36.27 11.05
N LEU A 5 32.58 -35.25 10.20
CA LEU A 5 31.66 -34.11 10.18
C LEU A 5 30.20 -34.56 10.24
N LEU A 6 29.32 -33.68 10.72
CA LEU A 6 28.13 -33.26 9.98
C LEU A 6 27.64 -31.91 10.52
N LEU A 7 27.93 -30.86 9.75
CA LEU A 7 27.35 -29.53 9.90
C LEU A 7 25.82 -29.64 9.81
N ALA A 8 25.13 -29.37 10.91
CA ALA A 8 23.69 -29.09 10.89
C ALA A 8 23.48 -27.62 10.49
N CYS A 9 23.61 -27.32 9.20
CA CYS A 9 23.07 -26.08 8.62
C CYS A 9 21.55 -26.21 8.60
N ALA A 10 20.91 -25.84 9.72
CA ALA A 10 19.47 -25.65 9.79
C ALA A 10 19.09 -24.53 8.82
N GLY A 11 18.59 -24.92 7.65
CA GLY A 11 18.14 -24.01 6.60
C GLY A 11 16.97 -23.17 7.08
N ALA A 12 17.23 -21.88 7.31
CA ALA A 12 16.20 -20.87 7.40
C ALA A 12 15.65 -20.64 5.98
N ALA A 13 14.62 -21.39 5.61
CA ALA A 13 13.81 -21.10 4.44
C ALA A 13 13.05 -19.79 4.69
N LEU A 14 13.67 -18.67 4.32
CA LEU A 14 13.01 -17.38 4.26
C LEU A 14 11.88 -17.50 3.25
N LEU A 15 10.63 -17.53 3.73
CA LEU A 15 9.44 -17.30 2.93
C LEU A 15 9.52 -15.89 2.35
N ALA A 16 10.24 -15.75 1.24
CA ALA A 16 10.22 -14.56 0.41
C ALA A 16 8.83 -14.50 -0.27
N GLY A 17 7.83 -14.04 0.48
CA GLY A 17 6.54 -13.66 -0.11
C GLY A 17 6.82 -12.62 -1.19
N CYS A 18 6.31 -12.83 -2.40
CA CYS A 18 6.48 -11.89 -3.50
C CYS A 18 5.80 -10.56 -3.14
N VAL A 19 6.60 -9.59 -2.68
CA VAL A 19 6.12 -8.21 -2.54
C VAL A 19 5.81 -7.69 -3.95
N SER A 20 4.55 -7.33 -4.18
CA SER A 20 4.11 -6.80 -5.48
C SER A 20 3.99 -5.29 -5.39
N ASN A 21 4.61 -4.61 -6.34
CA ASN A 21 4.45 -3.17 -6.50
C ASN A 21 3.35 -2.92 -7.55
N ARG A 22 2.38 -2.06 -7.24
CA ARG A 22 1.30 -1.65 -8.14
C ARG A 22 1.27 -0.14 -8.24
N PRO A 23 1.37 0.44 -9.45
CA PRO A 23 1.18 1.87 -9.61
C PRO A 23 -0.21 2.32 -9.12
N VAL A 24 -0.25 3.53 -8.56
CA VAL A 24 -1.47 4.19 -8.09
C VAL A 24 -1.61 5.51 -8.81
N GLU A 25 -2.81 5.80 -9.28
CA GLU A 25 -3.16 7.11 -9.83
C GLU A 25 -4.44 7.60 -9.16
N GLY A 26 -4.55 8.91 -8.93
CA GLY A 26 -5.77 9.47 -8.37
C GLY A 26 -5.87 10.98 -8.48
N VAL A 27 -7.04 11.49 -8.16
CA VAL A 27 -7.37 12.92 -8.25
C VAL A 27 -8.22 13.38 -7.07
N VAL A 28 -7.92 14.56 -6.55
CA VAL A 28 -8.75 15.26 -5.57
C VAL A 28 -9.89 15.94 -6.30
N ARG A 29 -11.14 15.54 -6.04
CA ARG A 29 -12.31 15.99 -6.82
C ARG A 29 -12.51 17.51 -6.79
N ALA A 30 -12.25 18.14 -5.65
CA ALA A 30 -12.52 19.56 -5.46
C ALA A 30 -11.51 20.48 -6.16
N THR A 31 -10.25 20.07 -6.27
CA THR A 31 -9.14 20.91 -6.76
C THR A 31 -8.56 20.44 -8.08
N GLY A 32 -8.81 19.19 -8.48
CA GLY A 32 -8.13 18.56 -9.61
C GLY A 32 -6.67 18.20 -9.33
N GLU A 33 -6.21 18.29 -8.07
CA GLU A 33 -4.85 17.88 -7.69
C GLU A 33 -4.65 16.40 -8.02
N LYS A 34 -3.65 16.11 -8.86
CA LYS A 34 -3.33 14.76 -9.30
C LYS A 34 -2.24 14.15 -8.44
N PHE A 35 -2.41 12.87 -8.14
CA PHE A 35 -1.44 12.06 -7.42
C PHE A 35 -1.05 10.84 -8.25
N THR A 36 0.23 10.50 -8.20
CA THR A 36 0.78 9.23 -8.71
C THR A 36 1.56 8.54 -7.60
N GLY A 37 1.64 7.23 -7.61
CA GLY A 37 2.23 6.51 -6.50
C GLY A 37 2.46 5.03 -6.74
N VAL A 38 2.81 4.34 -5.66
CA VAL A 38 3.03 2.90 -5.63
C VAL A 38 2.40 2.30 -4.38
N ALA A 39 1.66 1.23 -4.57
CA ALA A 39 1.23 0.31 -3.53
C ALA A 39 2.21 -0.87 -3.46
N THR A 40 2.66 -1.20 -2.27
CA THR A 40 3.62 -2.27 -2.00
C THR A 40 2.97 -3.31 -1.09
N GLY A 41 2.98 -4.57 -1.50
CA GLY A 41 2.41 -5.67 -0.74
C GLY A 41 1.36 -6.43 -1.55
N SER A 42 0.39 -7.02 -0.86
CA SER A 42 -0.74 -7.70 -1.50
C SER A 42 -2.01 -6.90 -1.25
N LEU A 43 -2.65 -6.43 -2.32
CA LEU A 43 -3.92 -5.70 -2.24
C LEU A 43 -5.01 -6.55 -1.54
N ASP A 44 -4.90 -7.88 -1.61
CA ASP A 44 -5.85 -8.82 -1.01
C ASP A 44 -5.64 -9.06 0.50
N SER A 45 -4.51 -8.63 1.07
CA SER A 45 -4.21 -8.87 2.50
C SER A 45 -3.75 -7.62 3.23
N ALA A 46 -2.54 -7.14 2.96
CA ALA A 46 -1.97 -5.98 3.64
C ALA A 46 -0.80 -5.39 2.83
N GLY A 47 -0.51 -4.14 3.12
CA GLY A 47 0.60 -3.44 2.49
C GLY A 47 0.68 -1.97 2.87
N SER A 48 1.42 -1.23 2.06
CA SER A 48 1.54 0.21 2.14
C SER A 48 1.24 0.87 0.80
N VAL A 49 0.85 2.14 0.85
CA VAL A 49 0.68 3.00 -0.32
C VAL A 49 1.43 4.29 -0.06
N GLU A 50 2.19 4.73 -1.06
CA GLU A 50 2.75 6.07 -1.13
C GLU A 50 2.23 6.76 -2.40
N ILE A 51 1.68 7.96 -2.24
CA ILE A 51 1.22 8.81 -3.35
C ILE A 51 1.87 10.18 -3.28
N VAL A 52 2.17 10.75 -4.43
CA VAL A 52 2.92 12.01 -4.60
C VAL A 52 2.15 12.91 -5.56
N SER A 53 1.99 14.17 -5.19
CA SER A 53 1.57 15.25 -6.08
C SER A 53 2.72 16.25 -6.26
N GLN A 54 2.49 17.33 -7.01
CA GLN A 54 3.45 18.45 -7.07
C GLN A 54 3.61 19.18 -5.72
N GLN A 55 2.66 19.01 -4.80
CA GLN A 55 2.55 19.81 -3.58
C GLN A 55 2.98 19.02 -2.33
N THR A 56 2.72 17.71 -2.30
CA THR A 56 2.94 16.91 -1.09
C THR A 56 3.17 15.43 -1.41
N THR A 57 3.60 14.70 -0.38
CA THR A 57 3.65 13.23 -0.36
C THR A 57 2.75 12.73 0.75
N CYS A 58 1.91 11.75 0.45
CA CYS A 58 1.06 11.05 1.41
C CYS A 58 1.43 9.58 1.49
N ARG A 59 1.39 9.03 2.71
CA ARG A 59 1.68 7.61 2.97
C ARG A 59 0.59 7.00 3.83
N GLY A 60 0.35 5.71 3.64
CA GLY A 60 -0.57 4.94 4.47
C GLY A 60 -0.24 3.45 4.44
N THR A 61 -0.66 2.74 5.48
CA THR A 61 -0.71 1.28 5.50
C THR A 61 -2.16 0.83 5.37
N PHE A 62 -2.39 -0.36 4.84
CA PHE A 62 -3.71 -0.94 4.73
C PHE A 62 -3.75 -2.41 5.15
N SER A 63 -4.94 -2.86 5.51
CA SER A 63 -5.26 -4.28 5.74
C SER A 63 -6.64 -4.61 5.20
N ASN A 64 -6.83 -5.85 4.76
CA ASN A 64 -8.07 -6.40 4.22
C ASN A 64 -8.40 -7.72 4.96
N PRO A 65 -8.90 -7.65 6.19
CA PRO A 65 -9.12 -8.84 7.03
C PRO A 65 -10.22 -9.76 6.49
N THR A 66 -11.15 -9.24 5.69
CA THR A 66 -12.29 -10.00 5.15
C THR A 66 -12.13 -10.42 3.69
N GLY A 67 -11.09 -9.92 3.01
CA GLY A 67 -10.90 -10.08 1.57
C GLY A 67 -11.76 -9.15 0.69
N ALA A 68 -12.75 -8.45 1.25
CA ALA A 68 -13.69 -7.64 0.46
C ALA A 68 -13.18 -6.22 0.20
N GLU A 69 -12.71 -5.53 1.23
CA GLU A 69 -12.21 -4.15 1.15
C GLU A 69 -10.97 -3.98 2.02
N ALA A 70 -9.95 -3.37 1.43
CA ALA A 70 -8.79 -2.92 2.18
C ALA A 70 -9.04 -1.50 2.71
N MET A 71 -8.60 -1.23 3.93
CA MET A 71 -8.76 0.07 4.56
C MET A 71 -7.49 0.54 5.27
N GLY A 72 -7.33 1.86 5.36
CA GLY A 72 -6.19 2.49 5.99
C GLY A 72 -6.39 4.00 6.16
N THR A 73 -5.32 4.69 6.55
CA THR A 73 -5.30 6.14 6.70
C THR A 73 -4.12 6.72 5.94
N PHE A 74 -4.36 7.75 5.14
CA PHE A 74 -3.30 8.56 4.56
C PHE A 74 -2.86 9.64 5.54
N THR A 75 -1.55 9.86 5.60
CA THR A 75 -0.92 10.98 6.28
C THR A 75 0.01 11.67 5.31
N CYS A 76 -0.22 12.96 5.08
CA CYS A 76 0.51 13.79 4.13
C CYS A 76 1.48 14.73 4.85
N LYS A 77 2.59 15.06 4.19
CA LYS A 77 3.61 15.99 4.73
C LYS A 77 3.10 17.42 4.94
N ASP A 78 2.06 17.81 4.21
CA ASP A 78 1.37 19.11 4.33
C ASP A 78 0.34 19.16 5.47
N GLY A 79 0.24 18.09 6.28
CA GLY A 79 -0.67 17.98 7.41
C GLY A 79 -2.06 17.45 7.06
N ARG A 80 -2.39 17.23 5.78
CA ARG A 80 -3.64 16.54 5.41
C ARG A 80 -3.57 15.09 5.87
N SER A 81 -4.70 14.59 6.37
CA SER A 81 -4.86 13.18 6.72
C SER A 81 -6.31 12.76 6.53
N GLY A 82 -6.54 11.46 6.29
CA GLY A 82 -7.89 10.92 6.28
C GLY A 82 -7.94 9.45 5.87
N PRO A 83 -9.09 8.79 6.15
CA PRO A 83 -9.26 7.39 5.86
C PRO A 83 -9.34 7.16 4.36
N PHE A 84 -8.88 5.99 3.93
CA PHE A 84 -9.12 5.44 2.60
C PHE A 84 -9.64 4.01 2.68
N ARG A 85 -10.36 3.62 1.64
CA ARG A 85 -10.75 2.23 1.37
C ARG A 85 -10.64 1.93 -0.11
N PHE A 86 -10.38 0.68 -0.45
CA PHE A 86 -10.41 0.22 -1.83
C PHE A 86 -10.85 -1.23 -1.95
N SER A 87 -11.43 -1.56 -3.11
CA SER A 87 -11.76 -2.92 -3.50
C SER A 87 -10.59 -3.51 -4.28
N PRO A 88 -9.95 -4.60 -3.82
CA PRO A 88 -8.88 -5.26 -4.59
C PRO A 88 -9.40 -5.81 -5.92
N ARG A 89 -10.66 -6.25 -5.94
CA ARG A 89 -11.36 -6.75 -7.14
C ARG A 89 -11.52 -5.66 -8.19
N ASP A 90 -12.00 -4.49 -7.78
CA ASP A 90 -12.29 -3.38 -8.71
C ASP A 90 -11.06 -2.52 -8.99
N ARG A 91 -9.96 -2.76 -8.26
CA ARG A 91 -8.72 -1.98 -8.30
C ARG A 91 -8.96 -0.47 -8.21
N SER A 92 -9.96 -0.07 -7.43
CA SER A 92 -10.35 1.31 -7.26
C SER A 92 -10.71 1.60 -5.81
N GLY A 93 -10.53 2.86 -5.41
CA GLY A 93 -10.68 3.27 -4.04
C GLY A 93 -11.10 4.72 -3.88
N THR A 94 -11.52 5.02 -2.66
CA THR A 94 -11.90 6.35 -2.22
C THR A 94 -11.17 6.70 -0.94
N ALA A 95 -10.80 7.96 -0.79
CA ALA A 95 -10.20 8.48 0.42
C ALA A 95 -10.68 9.89 0.73
N ARG A 96 -10.31 10.36 1.91
CA ARG A 96 -10.25 11.79 2.22
C ARG A 96 -8.81 12.22 2.46
N LEU A 97 -8.42 13.34 1.86
CA LEU A 97 -7.20 14.08 2.21
C LEU A 97 -7.64 15.37 2.91
N GLY A 98 -7.70 15.33 4.25
CA GLY A 98 -8.38 16.35 5.03
C GLY A 98 -9.89 16.40 4.70
N ALA A 99 -10.40 17.58 4.36
CA ALA A 99 -11.80 17.75 3.98
C ALA A 99 -12.11 17.31 2.54
N GLN A 100 -11.12 16.97 1.72
CA GLN A 100 -11.29 16.80 0.28
C GLN A 100 -11.44 15.33 -0.12
N ALA A 101 -12.37 15.03 -1.02
CA ALA A 101 -12.56 13.69 -1.56
C ALA A 101 -11.48 13.36 -2.61
N PHE A 102 -10.84 12.22 -2.46
CA PHE A 102 -9.82 11.68 -3.36
C PHE A 102 -10.30 10.33 -3.92
N ILE A 103 -10.22 10.16 -5.24
CA ILE A 103 -10.56 8.89 -5.92
C ILE A 103 -9.29 8.39 -6.61
N PHE A 104 -9.02 7.09 -6.48
CA PHE A 104 -7.80 6.49 -7.02
C PHE A 104 -8.03 5.09 -7.56
N THR A 105 -7.08 4.64 -8.39
CA THR A 105 -7.06 3.31 -9.02
C THR A 105 -5.67 2.70 -8.95
N PHE A 106 -5.61 1.37 -9.02
CA PHE A 106 -4.37 0.60 -9.14
C PHE A 106 -4.28 -0.02 -10.54
N SER A 107 -3.11 0.03 -11.17
CA SER A 107 -2.85 -0.60 -12.49
C SER A 107 -1.99 -1.85 -12.39
#